data_AF-A0A7S0WZ11-F1
#
_entry.id   AF-A0A7S0WZ11-F1
#
_cell.length_a   1.000
_cell.length_b   1.000
_cell.length_c   1.000
_cell.angle_alpha   90.00
_cell.angle_beta   90.00
_cell.angle_gamma   90.00
#
_symmetry.space_group_name_H-M   'P 1'
#
loop_
_entity.id
_entity.type
_entity.pdbx_description
1 polymer ?
#
loop_
_entity_poly.entity_id
_entity_poly.type
_entity_poly.pdbx_seq_one_letter_code
_entity_poly.pdbx_strand_id
1 'polypeptide(L)'
;ASCAAIAHVHVGFLDPSHLSVGYCSGALVKMAPKKDPRAYMFRKASGQTLWKPPGSLSGNGFLLDHLTHCTVWILDNTSQVTIDDCEDCTIFIGPCDGSVFVRDCARLKMCVAARQLRTRDCRDLDISLYCATNPSIETSAGVVFSAWAGDYPGLADHWSAAKLDPGANTWEAVYDFNAGEEVGGTTQHWRLDHTPRDTWTPPECALAGPMPAPEEGGAPAPAPAASTAKPAAAAAAAAPPPAGPTPAAASPPVQSGAGARSLPAVQQQRPAQWDGGMDLDDEEGGE
;
A
#
# COMPACT_ATOMS: atom_id res chain seq x y z
N ALA A 1 33.65 -74.65 9.46
CA ALA A 1 32.63 -75.70 9.29
C ALA A 1 31.28 -75.04 9.53
N SER A 2 30.55 -74.74 8.44
CA SER A 2 29.28 -75.39 8.04
C SER A 2 28.14 -75.05 9.01
N CYS A 3 26.97 -74.52 8.62
CA CYS A 3 26.20 -74.71 7.41
C CYS A 3 25.26 -73.50 7.18
N ALA A 4 24.94 -73.28 5.91
CA ALA A 4 23.89 -72.39 5.44
C ALA A 4 22.48 -72.97 5.70
N ALA A 5 21.48 -72.09 5.78
CA ALA A 5 20.08 -72.43 5.52
C ALA A 5 19.45 -71.27 4.72
N ILE A 6 19.09 -71.58 3.47
CA ILE A 6 18.28 -70.76 2.57
C ILE A 6 16.82 -71.19 2.77
N ALA A 7 15.92 -70.24 2.94
CA ALA A 7 14.48 -70.45 2.78
C ALA A 7 13.96 -69.44 1.75
N HIS A 8 13.48 -69.96 0.62
CA HIS A 8 12.78 -69.22 -0.44
C HIS A 8 11.34 -68.93 -0.03
N VAL A 9 10.86 -67.70 -0.25
CA VAL A 9 9.43 -67.45 -0.51
C VAL A 9 9.26 -66.38 -1.59
N HIS A 10 8.67 -66.83 -2.69
CA HIS A 10 7.86 -66.17 -3.72
C HIS A 10 7.79 -64.63 -3.74
N VAL A 11 8.25 -64.03 -4.85
CA VAL A 11 7.92 -62.65 -5.25
C VAL A 11 6.80 -62.74 -6.28
N GLY A 12 5.62 -62.22 -5.91
CA GLY A 12 4.52 -61.96 -6.84
C GLY A 12 4.82 -60.74 -7.70
N PHE A 13 4.52 -60.87 -8.99
CA PHE A 13 4.67 -59.84 -10.03
C PHE A 13 3.45 -58.92 -10.01
N LEU A 14 3.63 -57.59 -10.01
CA LEU A 14 2.62 -56.59 -10.44
C LEU A 14 3.30 -55.22 -10.74
N ASP A 15 3.37 -54.93 -12.04
CA ASP A 15 3.34 -53.64 -12.79
C ASP A 15 4.37 -52.49 -12.53
N PRO A 16 5.20 -52.13 -13.54
CA PRO A 16 6.04 -50.94 -13.56
C PRO A 16 5.44 -49.83 -14.46
N SER A 17 4.71 -48.88 -13.88
CA SER A 17 4.45 -47.60 -14.54
C SER A 17 4.36 -46.48 -13.49
N HIS A 18 5.05 -45.35 -13.76
CA HIS A 18 5.19 -44.15 -12.92
C HIS A 18 6.29 -44.13 -11.84
N LEU A 19 7.55 -44.43 -12.22
CA LEU A 19 8.70 -43.79 -11.57
C LEU A 19 9.74 -43.40 -12.62
N SER A 20 9.75 -42.13 -13.03
CA SER A 20 10.93 -41.53 -13.67
C SER A 20 11.97 -41.23 -12.59
N VAL A 21 12.78 -42.24 -12.27
CA VAL A 21 13.95 -42.06 -11.40
C VAL A 21 15.06 -41.39 -12.22
N GLY A 22 15.12 -40.06 -12.16
CA GLY A 22 16.29 -39.31 -12.57
C GLY A 22 17.30 -39.28 -11.43
N TYR A 23 18.38 -40.07 -11.52
CA TYR A 23 19.52 -39.95 -10.62
C TYR A 23 20.42 -38.79 -11.09
N CYS A 24 20.33 -37.65 -10.41
CA CYS A 24 21.41 -36.67 -10.37
C CYS A 24 21.98 -36.60 -8.95
N SER A 25 23.31 -36.66 -8.89
CA SER A 25 24.18 -36.63 -7.72
C SER A 25 23.65 -35.89 -6.49
N GLY A 26 23.38 -36.64 -5.41
CA GLY A 26 23.81 -36.33 -4.04
C GLY A 26 23.70 -34.90 -3.50
N ALA A 27 22.52 -34.29 -3.52
CA ALA A 27 22.11 -33.32 -2.50
C ALA A 27 20.58 -33.38 -2.37
N LEU A 28 20.08 -33.73 -1.18
CA LEU A 28 18.67 -33.53 -0.83
C LEU A 28 18.42 -32.01 -0.74
N VAL A 29 18.15 -31.37 -1.87
CA VAL A 29 17.58 -30.03 -1.89
C VAL A 29 16.16 -30.20 -1.37
N LYS A 30 15.91 -29.86 -0.10
CA LYS A 30 14.55 -29.65 0.39
C LYS A 30 13.96 -28.55 -0.49
N MET A 31 13.13 -28.94 -1.46
CA MET A 31 12.35 -27.97 -2.20
C MET A 31 11.48 -27.25 -1.19
N ALA A 32 11.65 -25.92 -1.09
CA ALA A 32 10.78 -25.13 -0.26
C ALA A 32 9.32 -25.37 -0.71
N PRO A 33 8.37 -25.56 0.22
CA PRO A 33 6.98 -25.77 -0.14
C PRO A 33 6.49 -24.63 -1.04
N LYS A 34 5.74 -24.97 -2.10
CA LYS A 34 5.17 -23.99 -3.03
C LYS A 34 4.25 -23.06 -2.24
N LYS A 35 4.60 -21.77 -2.19
CA LYS A 35 3.80 -20.74 -1.49
C LYS A 35 2.44 -20.61 -2.18
N ASP A 36 1.35 -20.67 -1.41
CA ASP A 36 0.00 -20.42 -1.92
C ASP A 36 -0.13 -18.93 -2.31
N PRO A 37 -0.45 -18.60 -3.58
CA PRO A 37 -0.65 -17.21 -4.01
C PRO A 37 -1.68 -16.46 -3.17
N ARG A 38 -2.73 -17.13 -2.69
CA ARG A 38 -3.80 -16.50 -1.89
C ARG A 38 -3.30 -15.98 -0.54
N ALA A 39 -2.16 -16.49 -0.05
CA ALA A 39 -1.56 -16.00 1.19
C ALA A 39 -0.99 -14.57 1.05
N TYR A 40 -0.82 -14.06 -0.17
CA TYR A 40 -0.20 -12.77 -0.48
C TYR A 40 -1.16 -11.76 -1.10
N MET A 41 -2.46 -11.96 -0.89
CA MET A 41 -3.46 -11.00 -1.32
C MET A 41 -4.69 -10.98 -0.42
N PHE A 42 -5.34 -9.83 -0.35
CA PHE A 42 -6.72 -9.68 0.09
C PHE A 42 -7.53 -9.18 -1.09
N ARG A 43 -8.63 -9.89 -1.40
CA ARG A 43 -9.42 -9.59 -2.58
C ARG A 43 -10.91 -9.68 -2.30
N LYS A 44 -11.70 -8.79 -2.92
CA LYS A 44 -13.18 -8.84 -2.94
C LYS A 44 -13.81 -8.96 -1.54
N ALA A 45 -13.24 -8.28 -0.55
CA ALA A 45 -13.77 -8.26 0.81
C ALA A 45 -14.54 -6.96 1.08
N SER A 46 -15.58 -7.04 1.91
CA SER A 46 -16.40 -5.89 2.28
C SER A 46 -16.70 -5.85 3.77
N GLY A 47 -16.46 -4.72 4.43
CA GLY A 47 -16.80 -4.53 5.84
C GLY A 47 -15.97 -5.37 6.82
N GLN A 48 -14.77 -5.81 6.42
CA GLN A 48 -13.92 -6.70 7.21
C GLN A 48 -12.70 -5.99 7.79
N THR A 49 -12.19 -6.50 8.92
CA THR A 49 -10.86 -6.15 9.43
C THR A 49 -9.88 -7.27 9.08
N LEU A 50 -8.88 -6.97 8.27
CA LEU A 50 -7.93 -7.93 7.72
C LEU A 50 -6.51 -7.61 8.21
N TRP A 51 -5.69 -8.62 8.49
CA TRP A 51 -4.32 -8.37 8.91
C TRP A 51 -3.31 -9.44 8.53
N LYS A 52 -2.04 -9.01 8.46
CA LYS A 52 -0.85 -9.86 8.34
C LYS A 52 0.06 -9.56 9.53
N PRO A 53 0.27 -10.52 10.45
CA PRO A 53 1.12 -10.28 11.62
C PRO A 53 2.61 -10.23 11.24
N PRO A 54 3.48 -9.74 12.14
CA PRO A 54 4.93 -9.76 11.95
C PRO A 54 5.47 -11.12 11.50
N GLY A 55 6.35 -11.11 10.50
CA GLY A 55 6.99 -12.29 9.93
C GLY A 55 6.14 -13.13 8.95
N SER A 56 4.84 -12.83 8.79
CA SER A 56 3.96 -13.62 7.90
C SER A 56 4.21 -13.44 6.40
N LEU A 57 4.78 -12.29 6.00
CA LEU A 57 5.13 -11.95 4.63
C LEU A 57 6.62 -12.05 4.37
N SER A 58 7.47 -11.77 5.37
CA SER A 58 8.93 -11.95 5.28
C SER A 58 9.53 -11.28 4.03
N GLY A 59 9.13 -10.04 3.72
CA GLY A 59 9.63 -9.29 2.57
C GLY A 59 9.07 -9.72 1.20
N ASN A 60 8.04 -10.55 1.13
CA ASN A 60 7.33 -10.80 -0.13
C ASN A 60 6.39 -9.62 -0.48
N GLY A 61 5.92 -9.59 -1.73
CA GLY A 61 4.92 -8.63 -2.16
C GLY A 61 3.52 -8.94 -1.61
N PHE A 62 2.62 -7.94 -1.63
CA PHE A 62 1.23 -8.10 -1.23
C PHE A 62 0.28 -7.32 -2.13
N LEU A 63 -0.91 -7.87 -2.37
CA LEU A 63 -1.95 -7.24 -3.21
C LEU A 63 -3.23 -7.01 -2.40
N LEU A 64 -3.76 -5.79 -2.44
CA LEU A 64 -5.10 -5.43 -1.98
C LEU A 64 -5.94 -5.12 -3.22
N ASP A 65 -7.01 -5.86 -3.44
CA ASP A 65 -7.75 -5.80 -4.69
C ASP A 65 -9.27 -5.81 -4.45
N HIS A 66 -9.99 -4.80 -4.92
CA HIS A 66 -11.46 -4.72 -4.76
C HIS A 66 -11.93 -4.82 -3.29
N LEU A 67 -11.35 -4.02 -2.40
CA LEU A 67 -11.78 -3.95 -0.99
C LEU A 67 -12.74 -2.77 -0.77
N THR A 68 -13.83 -2.99 -0.04
CA THR A 68 -14.80 -1.92 0.27
C THR A 68 -15.08 -1.86 1.77
N HIS A 69 -15.06 -0.67 2.38
CA HIS A 69 -15.33 -0.53 3.83
C HIS A 69 -14.45 -1.41 4.74
N CYS A 70 -13.23 -1.73 4.31
CA CYS A 70 -12.33 -2.62 5.04
C CYS A 70 -11.31 -1.85 5.87
N THR A 71 -10.87 -2.46 6.97
CA THR A 71 -9.71 -2.01 7.74
C THR A 71 -8.59 -3.04 7.57
N VAL A 72 -7.43 -2.63 7.06
CA VAL A 72 -6.33 -3.54 6.70
C VAL A 72 -5.07 -3.17 7.48
N TRP A 73 -4.42 -4.17 8.08
CA TRP A 73 -3.16 -4.02 8.82
C TRP A 73 -2.08 -4.97 8.29
N ILE A 74 -1.14 -4.45 7.51
CA ILE A 74 0.05 -5.19 7.08
C ILE A 74 1.20 -4.87 8.04
N LEU A 75 1.35 -5.70 9.07
CA LEU A 75 2.29 -5.50 10.18
C LEU A 75 3.61 -6.25 9.95
N ASP A 76 4.15 -6.19 8.74
CA ASP A 76 5.38 -6.87 8.35
C ASP A 76 6.17 -6.03 7.34
N ASN A 77 7.41 -6.43 7.05
CA ASN A 77 8.16 -5.87 5.93
C ASN A 77 7.71 -6.50 4.60
N THR A 78 7.62 -5.68 3.55
CA THR A 78 7.20 -6.11 2.20
C THR A 78 8.19 -5.64 1.13
N SER A 79 8.23 -6.32 -0.01
CA SER A 79 9.01 -5.85 -1.17
C SER A 79 8.24 -4.88 -2.06
N GLN A 80 6.93 -5.06 -2.17
CA GLN A 80 6.04 -4.22 -2.97
C GLN A 80 4.61 -4.41 -2.44
N VAL A 81 3.80 -3.35 -2.44
CA VAL A 81 2.37 -3.47 -2.18
C VAL A 81 1.61 -2.78 -3.29
N THR A 82 0.58 -3.44 -3.79
CA THR A 82 -0.33 -2.88 -4.79
C THR A 82 -1.73 -2.81 -4.20
N ILE A 83 -2.38 -1.66 -4.37
CA ILE A 83 -3.73 -1.37 -3.88
C ILE A 83 -4.56 -0.94 -5.08
N ASP A 84 -5.48 -1.80 -5.49
CA ASP A 84 -6.31 -1.63 -6.68
C ASP A 84 -7.79 -1.66 -6.32
N ASP A 85 -8.57 -0.78 -6.94
CA ASP A 85 -10.04 -0.78 -6.87
C ASP A 85 -10.58 -0.80 -5.43
N CYS A 86 -9.88 -0.13 -4.50
CA CYS A 86 -10.25 -0.10 -3.09
C CYS A 86 -11.00 1.20 -2.75
N GLU A 87 -12.09 1.08 -1.99
CA GLU A 87 -12.98 2.20 -1.67
C GLU A 87 -13.39 2.20 -0.19
N ASP A 88 -13.43 3.40 0.43
CA ASP A 88 -13.83 3.59 1.83
C ASP A 88 -13.03 2.73 2.84
N CYS A 89 -11.74 2.50 2.57
CA CYS A 89 -10.89 1.65 3.40
C CYS A 89 -9.92 2.43 4.29
N THR A 90 -9.57 1.81 5.42
CA THR A 90 -8.50 2.28 6.33
C THR A 90 -7.34 1.29 6.25
N ILE A 91 -6.16 1.71 5.80
CA ILE A 91 -5.06 0.79 5.45
C ILE A 91 -3.76 1.20 6.13
N PHE A 92 -3.16 0.26 6.85
CA PHE A 92 -1.82 0.40 7.41
C PHE A 92 -0.84 -0.53 6.70
N ILE A 93 0.30 0.01 6.27
CA ILE A 93 1.37 -0.74 5.60
C ILE A 93 2.69 -0.47 6.33
N GLY A 94 3.29 -1.52 6.87
CA GLY A 94 4.63 -1.50 7.44
C GLY A 94 5.72 -1.17 6.41
N PRO A 95 7.00 -1.14 6.82
CA PRO A 95 8.11 -0.77 5.95
C PRO A 95 8.19 -1.61 4.65
N CYS A 96 8.03 -0.94 3.51
CA CYS A 96 8.13 -1.53 2.18
C CYS A 96 9.45 -1.14 1.49
N ASP A 97 10.33 -2.11 1.19
CA ASP A 97 11.64 -1.87 0.54
C ASP A 97 11.48 -1.32 -0.88
N GLY A 98 10.35 -1.57 -1.54
CA GLY A 98 10.07 -1.10 -2.89
C GLY A 98 8.96 -0.07 -2.95
N SER A 99 8.10 -0.28 -3.94
CA SER A 99 7.02 0.65 -4.26
C SER A 99 5.72 0.24 -3.61
N VAL A 100 4.95 1.23 -3.17
CA VAL A 100 3.53 1.09 -2.92
C VAL A 100 2.79 1.78 -4.07
N PHE A 101 1.97 1.01 -4.78
CA PHE A 101 1.12 1.51 -5.87
C PHE A 101 -0.32 1.60 -5.38
N VAL A 102 -0.96 2.73 -5.64
CA VAL A 102 -2.38 2.97 -5.34
C VAL A 102 -3.07 3.36 -6.64
N ARG A 103 -4.04 2.56 -7.09
CA ARG A 103 -4.65 2.69 -8.42
C ARG A 103 -6.16 2.56 -8.30
N ASP A 104 -6.88 3.43 -9.00
CA ASP A 104 -8.34 3.33 -9.12
C ASP A 104 -9.04 3.29 -7.74
N CYS A 105 -8.50 4.01 -6.76
CA CYS A 105 -8.93 3.98 -5.37
C CYS A 105 -9.64 5.27 -4.95
N ALA A 106 -10.61 5.16 -4.04
CA ALA A 106 -11.32 6.33 -3.53
C ALA A 106 -11.55 6.30 -2.01
N ARG A 107 -11.50 7.47 -1.37
CA ARG A 107 -11.84 7.65 0.05
C ARG A 107 -11.04 6.72 0.97
N LEU A 108 -9.71 6.73 0.81
CA LEU A 108 -8.81 5.93 1.63
C LEU A 108 -8.18 6.77 2.73
N LYS A 109 -8.10 6.19 3.94
CA LYS A 109 -7.25 6.69 5.01
C LYS A 109 -6.09 5.72 5.20
N MET A 110 -4.86 6.19 5.05
CA MET A 110 -3.70 5.32 4.94
C MET A 110 -2.54 5.76 5.84
N CYS A 111 -1.79 4.81 6.37
CA CYS A 111 -0.47 5.02 6.95
C CYS A 111 0.52 4.09 6.24
N VAL A 112 1.47 4.67 5.49
CA VAL A 112 2.36 3.92 4.59
C VAL A 112 3.82 4.31 4.79
N ALA A 113 4.69 3.32 4.94
CA ALA A 113 6.13 3.48 4.89
C ALA A 113 6.68 2.76 3.66
N ALA A 114 7.22 3.51 2.70
CA ALA A 114 7.70 2.93 1.45
C ALA A 114 9.00 3.57 0.97
N ARG A 115 9.73 2.88 0.10
CA ARG A 115 10.80 3.51 -0.66
C ARG A 115 10.22 4.48 -1.69
N GLN A 116 9.18 4.05 -2.40
CA GLN A 116 8.47 4.86 -3.39
C GLN A 116 6.96 4.74 -3.16
N LEU A 117 6.25 5.86 -3.29
CA LEU A 117 4.80 5.88 -3.38
C LEU A 117 4.41 6.41 -4.75
N ARG A 118 3.51 5.69 -5.43
CA ARG A 118 2.90 6.14 -6.68
C ARG A 118 1.38 5.99 -6.60
N THR A 119 0.66 7.05 -6.92
CA THR A 119 -0.80 7.02 -7.01
C THR A 119 -1.25 7.37 -8.43
N ARG A 120 -2.25 6.65 -8.93
CA ARG A 120 -2.86 6.91 -10.24
C ARG A 120 -4.38 6.77 -10.15
N ASP A 121 -5.13 7.63 -10.81
CA ASP A 121 -6.60 7.52 -10.92
C ASP A 121 -7.30 7.46 -9.54
N CYS A 122 -6.80 8.19 -8.55
CA CYS A 122 -7.29 8.14 -7.18
C CYS A 122 -8.07 9.39 -6.77
N ARG A 123 -9.00 9.24 -5.82
CA ARG A 123 -9.78 10.36 -5.26
C ARG A 123 -9.86 10.32 -3.73
N ASP A 124 -9.73 11.48 -3.10
CA ASP A 124 -9.94 11.65 -1.65
C ASP A 124 -9.09 10.70 -0.80
N LEU A 125 -7.76 10.83 -0.89
CA LEU A 125 -6.83 10.03 -0.09
C LEU A 125 -6.27 10.87 1.07
N ASP A 126 -6.25 10.34 2.29
CA ASP A 126 -5.55 10.91 3.45
C ASP A 126 -4.41 9.98 3.86
N ILE A 127 -3.17 10.36 3.54
CA ILE A 127 -1.99 9.49 3.62
C ILE A 127 -0.98 10.03 4.64
N SER A 128 -0.80 9.32 5.76
CA SER A 128 0.35 9.48 6.65
C SER A 128 1.55 8.70 6.10
N LEU A 129 2.59 9.40 5.66
CA LEU A 129 3.61 8.87 4.77
C LEU A 129 5.02 8.97 5.35
N TYR A 130 5.75 7.87 5.24
CA TYR A 130 7.20 7.89 5.08
C TYR A 130 7.52 7.51 3.63
N CYS A 131 8.35 8.29 2.96
CA CYS A 131 8.81 7.97 1.62
C CYS A 131 10.31 8.26 1.47
N ALA A 132 11.10 7.26 1.09
CA ALA A 132 12.54 7.45 0.87
C ALA A 132 12.88 8.29 -0.37
N THR A 133 11.92 8.39 -1.30
CA THR A 133 12.00 9.24 -2.49
C THR A 133 10.76 10.14 -2.58
N ASN A 134 10.80 11.15 -3.43
CA ASN A 134 9.65 11.99 -3.71
C ASN A 134 8.42 11.14 -4.07
N PRO A 135 7.30 11.23 -3.34
CA PRO A 135 6.06 10.57 -3.72
C PRO A 135 5.51 11.20 -5.00
N SER A 136 4.84 10.41 -5.84
CA SER A 136 4.26 10.91 -7.09
C SER A 136 2.78 10.62 -7.22
N ILE A 137 2.03 11.57 -7.76
CA ILE A 137 0.61 11.43 -8.09
C ILE A 137 0.36 11.69 -9.58
N GLU A 138 -0.61 10.99 -10.16
CA GLU A 138 -1.05 11.12 -11.55
C GLU A 138 -2.57 10.93 -11.61
N THR A 139 -3.27 11.72 -12.43
CA THR A 139 -4.73 11.68 -12.63
C THR A 139 -5.52 11.52 -11.32
N SER A 140 -5.06 12.15 -10.24
CA SER A 140 -5.60 11.99 -8.89
C SER A 140 -5.98 13.34 -8.29
N ALA A 141 -7.01 13.41 -7.46
CA ALA A 141 -7.46 14.65 -6.83
C ALA A 141 -7.93 14.44 -5.38
N GLY A 142 -7.78 15.47 -4.54
CA GLY A 142 -8.17 15.40 -3.13
C GLY A 142 -7.18 14.61 -2.28
N VAL A 143 -5.89 14.59 -2.65
CA VAL A 143 -4.84 13.87 -1.91
C VAL A 143 -4.28 14.75 -0.79
N VAL A 144 -4.25 14.23 0.44
CA VAL A 144 -3.68 14.90 1.60
C VAL A 144 -2.51 14.07 2.11
N PHE A 145 -1.34 14.70 2.24
CA PHE A 145 -0.16 14.06 2.82
C PHE A 145 0.12 14.60 4.21
N SER A 146 0.45 13.71 5.14
CA SER A 146 0.95 14.02 6.47
C SER A 146 2.18 13.16 6.78
N ALA A 147 2.96 13.53 7.80
CA ALA A 147 4.10 12.72 8.23
C ALA A 147 3.64 11.34 8.74
N TRP A 148 4.47 10.32 8.52
CA TRP A 148 4.29 8.98 9.09
C TRP A 148 3.99 9.04 10.59
N ALA A 149 2.97 8.29 11.02
CA ALA A 149 2.52 8.23 12.41
C ALA A 149 2.23 6.78 12.86
N GLY A 150 2.93 5.81 12.29
CA GLY A 150 2.69 4.38 12.56
C GLY A 150 3.61 3.79 13.62
N ASP A 151 3.05 2.94 14.49
CA ASP A 151 3.81 2.16 15.47
C ASP A 151 3.21 0.77 15.73
N TYR A 152 4.06 -0.23 15.94
CA TYR A 152 3.68 -1.58 16.37
C TYR A 152 4.90 -2.41 16.85
N PRO A 153 4.70 -3.45 17.68
CA PRO A 153 5.78 -4.33 18.10
C PRO A 153 6.52 -4.99 16.92
N GLY A 154 7.86 -4.83 16.86
CA GLY A 154 8.70 -5.36 15.78
C GLY A 154 8.95 -4.39 14.62
N LEU A 155 8.34 -3.19 14.64
CA LEU A 155 8.51 -2.20 13.57
C LEU A 155 9.98 -1.83 13.32
N ALA A 156 10.81 -1.69 14.36
CA ALA A 156 12.24 -1.37 14.21
C ALA A 156 13.02 -2.43 13.41
N ASP A 157 12.72 -3.71 13.63
CA ASP A 157 13.33 -4.80 12.87
C ASP A 157 12.86 -4.78 11.42
N HIS A 158 11.59 -4.44 11.17
CA HIS A 158 11.06 -4.30 9.82
C HIS A 158 11.64 -3.10 9.06
N TRP A 159 11.92 -1.97 9.73
CA TRP A 159 12.68 -0.86 9.13
C TRP A 159 14.04 -1.33 8.64
N SER A 160 14.76 -2.07 9.50
CA SER A 160 16.07 -2.64 9.15
C SER A 160 15.96 -3.65 8.00
N ALA A 161 14.97 -4.54 8.03
CA ALA A 161 14.75 -5.55 6.99
C ALA A 161 14.40 -4.92 5.63
N ALA A 162 13.63 -3.84 5.63
CA ALA A 162 13.28 -3.06 4.44
C ALA A 162 14.40 -2.11 3.97
N LYS A 163 15.51 -2.00 4.72
CA LYS A 163 16.66 -1.13 4.38
C LYS A 163 16.23 0.32 4.13
N LEU A 164 15.30 0.79 4.95
CA LEU A 164 14.83 2.16 4.92
C LEU A 164 15.45 2.91 6.10
N ASP A 165 16.08 4.05 5.81
CA ASP A 165 16.62 4.95 6.83
C ASP A 165 15.52 5.90 7.30
N PRO A 166 15.06 5.84 8.56
CA PRO A 166 14.02 6.75 9.07
C PRO A 166 14.32 8.24 8.87
N GLY A 167 15.61 8.62 8.77
CA GLY A 167 16.04 10.00 8.50
C GLY A 167 15.89 10.45 7.04
N ALA A 168 15.74 9.53 6.08
CA ALA A 168 15.64 9.81 4.66
C ALA A 168 14.19 10.07 4.19
N ASN A 169 13.36 10.68 5.05
CA ASN A 169 11.95 10.89 4.77
C ASN A 169 11.69 12.14 3.90
N THR A 170 11.07 11.95 2.73
CA THR A 170 10.78 12.99 1.73
C THR A 170 9.29 13.13 1.43
N TRP A 171 8.42 12.75 2.38
CA TRP A 171 6.96 12.76 2.23
C TRP A 171 6.36 14.11 1.77
N GLU A 172 7.02 15.24 2.04
CA GLU A 172 6.58 16.58 1.63
C GLU A 172 6.89 16.91 0.16
N ALA A 173 7.83 16.20 -0.45
CA ALA A 173 8.36 16.51 -1.78
C ALA A 173 7.52 15.85 -2.90
N VAL A 174 6.22 16.13 -2.93
CA VAL A 174 5.27 15.52 -3.86
C VAL A 174 5.51 15.99 -5.30
N TYR A 175 5.58 15.05 -6.23
CA TYR A 175 5.61 15.31 -7.67
C TYR A 175 4.24 15.00 -8.28
N ASP A 176 3.63 15.99 -8.95
CA ASP A 176 2.34 15.86 -9.61
C ASP A 176 2.54 15.83 -11.13
N PHE A 177 2.21 14.69 -11.76
CA PHE A 177 2.35 14.50 -13.21
C PHE A 177 1.38 15.36 -14.02
N ASN A 178 0.26 15.79 -13.43
CA ASN A 178 -0.79 16.59 -14.07
C ASN A 178 -0.78 18.03 -13.54
N ALA A 179 0.32 18.50 -12.96
CA ALA A 179 0.40 19.84 -12.39
C ALA A 179 -0.03 20.92 -13.40
N GLY A 180 -1.05 21.71 -13.03
CA GLY A 180 -1.59 22.78 -13.86
C GLY A 180 -2.73 22.36 -14.80
N GLU A 181 -3.04 21.07 -14.88
CA GLU A 181 -4.24 20.55 -15.54
C GLU A 181 -5.41 20.49 -14.55
N GLU A 182 -6.65 20.36 -15.06
CA GLU A 182 -7.81 20.13 -14.22
C GLU A 182 -8.06 18.62 -14.11
N VAL A 183 -7.98 18.08 -12.89
CA VAL A 183 -8.30 16.69 -12.57
C VAL A 183 -9.36 16.65 -11.48
N GLY A 184 -10.43 15.89 -11.68
CA GLY A 184 -11.51 15.78 -10.70
C GLY A 184 -12.22 17.10 -10.39
N GLY A 185 -12.19 18.07 -11.32
CA GLY A 185 -12.82 19.40 -11.16
C GLY A 185 -12.02 20.40 -10.32
N THR A 186 -10.72 20.14 -10.10
CA THR A 186 -9.81 21.05 -9.39
C THR A 186 -8.44 21.08 -10.07
N THR A 187 -7.71 22.18 -9.91
CA THR A 187 -6.29 22.30 -10.29
C THR A 187 -5.35 22.15 -9.10
N GLN A 188 -5.90 22.13 -7.88
CA GLN A 188 -5.18 21.78 -6.66
C GLN A 188 -5.47 20.30 -6.34
N HIS A 189 -4.61 19.41 -6.82
CA HIS A 189 -4.78 17.96 -6.70
C HIS A 189 -4.40 17.43 -5.31
N TRP A 190 -3.45 18.08 -4.65
CA TRP A 190 -2.93 17.66 -3.36
C TRP A 190 -2.62 18.82 -2.41
N ARG A 191 -2.46 18.50 -1.13
CA ARG A 191 -1.96 19.43 -0.10
C ARG A 191 -1.21 18.69 1.00
N LEU A 192 -0.36 19.43 1.71
CA LEU A 192 0.25 18.95 2.95
C LEU A 192 -0.65 19.25 4.15
N ASP A 193 -0.52 18.40 5.16
CA ASP A 193 -1.10 18.56 6.47
C ASP A 193 -0.03 18.29 7.54
N HIS A 194 0.40 19.35 8.21
CA HIS A 194 1.39 19.30 9.28
C HIS A 194 0.74 19.23 10.67
N THR A 195 -0.58 19.09 10.76
CA THR A 195 -1.23 18.88 12.05
C THR A 195 -0.76 17.55 12.64
N PRO A 196 -0.38 17.52 13.93
CA PRO A 196 -0.04 16.27 14.60
C PRO A 196 -1.20 15.27 14.48
N ARG A 197 -0.92 14.09 13.94
CA ARG A 197 -1.89 13.00 13.81
C ARG A 197 -1.70 12.02 14.98
N ASP A 198 -2.81 11.41 15.42
CA ASP A 198 -2.74 10.32 16.38
C ASP A 198 -1.93 9.15 15.82
N THR A 199 -1.21 8.47 16.71
CA THR A 199 -0.44 7.30 16.33
C THR A 199 -1.38 6.18 15.89
N TRP A 200 -1.09 5.61 14.73
CA TRP A 200 -1.76 4.41 14.24
C TRP A 200 -1.29 3.23 15.07
N THR A 201 -2.20 2.64 15.83
CA THR A 201 -1.95 1.47 16.66
C THR A 201 -2.86 0.32 16.21
N PRO A 202 -2.30 -0.85 15.91
CA PRO A 202 -3.10 -1.99 15.48
C PRO A 202 -3.97 -2.52 16.64
N PRO A 203 -5.13 -3.12 16.33
CA PRO A 203 -5.93 -3.79 17.35
C PRO A 203 -5.19 -5.00 17.92
N GLU A 204 -5.44 -5.35 19.18
CA GLU A 204 -4.77 -6.47 19.87
C GLU A 204 -4.88 -7.80 19.09
N CYS A 205 -6.01 -8.05 18.43
CA CYS A 205 -6.21 -9.25 17.63
C CYS A 205 -5.22 -9.37 16.46
N ALA A 206 -4.79 -8.24 15.88
CA ALA A 206 -3.81 -8.23 14.79
C ALA A 206 -2.39 -8.57 15.27
N LEU A 207 -2.12 -8.34 16.56
CA LEU A 207 -0.85 -8.67 17.21
C LEU A 207 -0.82 -10.10 17.77
N ALA A 208 -1.99 -10.67 18.09
CA ALA A 208 -2.12 -11.97 18.76
C ALA A 208 -1.80 -13.18 17.87
N GLY A 209 -1.75 -13.03 16.55
CA GLY A 209 -1.42 -14.12 15.65
C GLY A 209 -2.00 -13.98 14.23
N PRO A 210 -1.83 -15.00 13.38
CA PRO A 210 -2.34 -14.98 12.02
C PRO A 210 -3.86 -14.82 12.00
N MET A 211 -4.34 -14.03 11.04
CA MET A 211 -5.77 -13.89 10.79
C MET A 211 -6.37 -15.28 10.51
N PRO A 212 -7.53 -15.62 11.10
CA PRO A 212 -8.28 -16.80 10.68
C PRO A 212 -8.60 -16.69 9.18
N ALA A 213 -8.69 -17.83 8.49
CA ALA A 213 -8.94 -17.83 7.04
C ALA A 213 -10.16 -16.96 6.71
N PRO A 214 -10.06 -16.01 5.76
CA PRO A 214 -11.16 -15.12 5.44
C PRO A 214 -12.34 -15.93 4.92
N GLU A 215 -13.53 -15.72 5.47
CA GLU A 215 -14.75 -16.29 4.89
C GLU A 215 -15.09 -15.52 3.61
N GLU A 216 -15.01 -16.20 2.46
CA GLU A 216 -15.48 -15.65 1.19
C GLU A 216 -16.99 -15.37 1.30
N GLY A 217 -17.39 -14.11 1.14
CA GLY A 217 -18.80 -13.72 1.10
C GLY A 217 -19.45 -13.39 2.45
N GLY A 218 -18.66 -13.16 3.51
CA GLY A 218 -19.19 -12.67 4.78
C GLY A 218 -19.91 -11.31 4.62
N ALA A 219 -21.21 -11.29 4.93
CA ALA A 219 -22.01 -10.06 5.00
C ALA A 219 -21.31 -9.00 5.88
N PRO A 220 -21.45 -7.70 5.56
CA PRO A 220 -20.72 -6.65 6.26
C PRO A 220 -20.99 -6.72 7.76
N ALA A 221 -19.91 -6.71 8.55
CA ALA A 221 -20.02 -6.50 9.99
C ALA A 221 -20.71 -5.15 10.23
N PRO A 222 -21.63 -5.03 11.20
CA PRO A 222 -22.28 -3.76 11.48
C PRO A 222 -21.22 -2.74 11.87
N ALA A 223 -21.20 -1.61 11.15
CA ALA A 223 -20.33 -0.49 11.45
C ALA A 223 -20.46 -0.11 12.94
N PRO A 224 -19.35 0.19 13.65
CA PRO A 224 -19.45 0.69 15.00
C PRO A 224 -20.29 1.97 14.99
N ALA A 225 -21.35 1.98 15.78
CA ALA A 225 -22.27 3.10 15.88
C ALA A 225 -21.48 4.38 16.17
N ALA A 226 -21.53 5.32 15.22
CA ALA A 226 -21.07 6.67 15.44
C ALA A 226 -21.77 7.21 16.70
N SER A 227 -20.98 7.55 17.71
CA SER A 227 -21.46 8.28 18.89
C SER A 227 -22.21 9.52 18.43
N THR A 228 -23.52 9.54 18.64
CA THR A 228 -24.42 10.63 18.26
C THR A 228 -24.19 11.84 19.16
N ALA A 229 -23.17 12.64 18.85
CA ALA A 229 -23.16 14.04 19.22
C ALA A 229 -24.06 14.81 18.23
N LYS A 230 -25.23 15.20 18.74
CA LYS A 230 -26.29 16.01 18.11
C LYS A 230 -25.75 17.20 17.29
N PRO A 231 -26.20 17.44 16.04
CA PRO A 231 -25.87 18.65 15.31
C PRO A 231 -26.72 19.83 15.85
N ALA A 232 -26.06 20.95 16.15
CA ALA A 232 -26.74 22.23 16.35
C ALA A 232 -27.00 22.86 14.97
N ALA A 233 -28.27 23.10 14.69
CA ALA A 233 -28.79 23.61 13.42
C ALA A 233 -28.24 25.00 13.06
N ALA A 234 -28.04 25.20 11.76
CA ALA A 234 -27.77 26.47 11.11
C ALA A 234 -28.93 27.46 11.26
N ALA A 235 -28.61 28.73 11.49
CA ALA A 235 -29.50 29.85 11.22
C ALA A 235 -28.88 30.69 10.08
N ALA A 236 -29.64 30.81 8.99
CA ALA A 236 -29.31 31.62 7.84
C ALA A 236 -29.32 33.11 8.19
N ALA A 237 -28.31 33.86 7.72
CA ALA A 237 -28.34 35.31 7.68
C ALA A 237 -27.81 35.78 6.30
N ALA A 238 -28.56 36.71 5.72
CA ALA A 238 -28.53 37.12 4.33
C ALA A 238 -27.24 37.86 3.90
N ALA A 239 -26.88 37.70 2.63
CA ALA A 239 -25.79 38.41 1.96
C ALA A 239 -26.15 39.89 1.69
N PRO A 240 -25.20 40.85 1.83
CA PRO A 240 -25.35 42.21 1.32
C PRO A 240 -24.94 42.33 -0.18
N PRO A 241 -25.51 43.31 -0.93
CA PRO A 241 -25.29 43.48 -2.37
C PRO A 241 -23.92 44.12 -2.73
N PRO A 242 -23.47 44.03 -4.00
CA PRO A 242 -22.12 44.42 -4.41
C PRO A 242 -21.94 45.94 -4.59
N ALA A 243 -20.83 46.47 -4.09
CA ALA A 243 -20.37 47.82 -4.40
C ALA A 243 -19.45 47.82 -5.64
N GLY A 244 -19.71 48.75 -6.56
CA GLY A 244 -18.99 48.93 -7.82
C GLY A 244 -17.56 49.46 -7.71
N PRO A 245 -16.89 49.72 -8.86
CA PRO A 245 -15.44 49.72 -8.97
C PRO A 245 -14.82 51.08 -8.61
N THR A 246 -13.65 51.06 -7.98
CA THR A 246 -12.75 52.23 -7.84
C THR A 246 -11.28 51.83 -8.07
N PRO A 247 -10.42 52.78 -8.48
CA PRO A 247 -9.45 52.56 -9.55
C PRO A 247 -8.07 52.06 -9.10
N ALA A 248 -7.35 51.52 -10.09
CA ALA A 248 -5.98 51.02 -10.02
C ALA A 248 -4.98 52.00 -9.43
N ALA A 249 -4.19 51.53 -8.46
CA ALA A 249 -2.97 52.19 -7.98
C ALA A 249 -1.74 51.42 -8.49
N ALA A 250 -0.84 52.15 -9.11
CA ALA A 250 0.35 51.68 -9.79
C ALA A 250 1.41 51.11 -8.83
N SER A 251 2.08 50.03 -9.27
CA SER A 251 3.24 49.44 -8.61
C SER A 251 4.48 50.34 -8.73
N PRO A 252 5.32 50.48 -7.68
CA PRO A 252 6.65 51.07 -7.81
C PRO A 252 7.68 50.05 -8.34
N PRO A 253 8.78 50.51 -8.98
CA PRO A 253 9.77 49.62 -9.59
C PRO A 253 10.75 49.08 -8.53
N VAL A 254 11.03 47.78 -8.56
CA VAL A 254 12.10 47.16 -7.76
C VAL A 254 13.39 47.16 -8.57
N GLN A 255 14.40 47.85 -8.04
CA GLN A 255 15.76 47.91 -8.58
C GLN A 255 16.53 46.61 -8.32
N SER A 256 17.41 46.30 -9.26
CA SER A 256 18.38 45.20 -9.22
C SER A 256 19.55 45.49 -8.27
N GLY A 257 20.04 44.47 -7.57
CA GLY A 257 21.23 44.60 -6.71
C GLY A 257 21.61 43.32 -5.96
N ALA A 258 22.38 42.45 -6.64
CA ALA A 258 23.41 41.52 -6.17
C ALA A 258 23.38 40.90 -4.75
N GLY A 259 23.46 39.56 -4.70
CA GLY A 259 24.20 38.86 -3.63
C GLY A 259 23.56 37.63 -3.01
N ALA A 260 23.08 36.64 -3.78
CA ALA A 260 22.72 35.33 -3.24
C ALA A 260 23.75 34.27 -3.66
N ARG A 261 24.39 33.66 -2.65
CA ARG A 261 25.29 32.51 -2.83
C ARG A 261 24.48 31.31 -3.30
N SER A 262 24.89 30.76 -4.43
CA SER A 262 24.27 29.63 -5.11
C SER A 262 24.44 28.34 -4.31
N LEU A 263 23.33 27.71 -3.91
CA LEU A 263 23.28 26.27 -3.64
C LEU A 263 23.05 25.55 -4.99
N PRO A 264 23.72 24.43 -5.27
CA PRO A 264 23.59 23.77 -6.56
C PRO A 264 22.17 23.19 -6.71
N ALA A 265 21.57 23.44 -7.87
CA ALA A 265 20.33 22.81 -8.27
C ALA A 265 20.52 21.28 -8.31
N VAL A 266 19.84 20.57 -7.42
CA VAL A 266 19.61 19.14 -7.58
C VAL A 266 18.71 18.99 -8.80
N GLN A 267 19.30 18.48 -9.87
CA GLN A 267 18.60 18.16 -11.10
C GLN A 267 17.58 17.07 -10.77
N GLN A 268 16.31 17.46 -10.60
CA GLN A 268 15.21 16.54 -10.38
C GLN A 268 15.13 15.61 -11.59
N GLN A 269 15.58 14.37 -11.41
CA GLN A 269 15.44 13.34 -12.41
C GLN A 269 13.95 13.01 -12.52
N ARG A 270 13.38 13.15 -13.72
CA ARG A 270 12.03 12.64 -14.02
C ARG A 270 11.98 11.17 -13.61
N PRO A 271 11.11 10.77 -12.67
CA PRO A 271 10.90 9.36 -12.40
C PRO A 271 10.42 8.67 -13.68
N ALA A 272 10.90 7.44 -13.91
CA ALA A 272 10.58 6.68 -15.10
C ALA A 272 9.05 6.58 -15.28
N GLN A 273 8.57 6.94 -16.46
CA GLN A 273 7.19 6.77 -16.90
C GLN A 273 6.81 5.30 -16.77
N TRP A 274 5.69 5.02 -16.12
CA TRP A 274 5.26 3.66 -15.83
C TRP A 274 4.29 3.17 -16.91
N ASP A 275 4.77 2.26 -17.76
CA ASP A 275 3.94 1.56 -18.74
C ASP A 275 3.28 0.37 -18.03
N GLY A 276 2.03 0.56 -17.57
CA GLY A 276 1.24 -0.50 -16.95
C GLY A 276 0.87 -1.58 -17.97
N GLY A 277 1.30 -2.82 -17.71
CA GLY A 277 0.95 -3.99 -18.51
C GLY A 277 1.35 -5.28 -17.83
N MET A 278 0.49 -5.81 -16.96
CA MET A 278 0.42 -7.24 -16.65
C MET A 278 -1.07 -7.58 -16.66
N ASP A 279 -1.58 -7.77 -17.86
CA ASP A 279 -2.84 -8.48 -18.08
C ASP A 279 -2.62 -9.91 -17.58
N LEU A 280 -3.29 -10.25 -16.48
CA LEU A 280 -3.45 -11.64 -16.07
C LEU A 280 -4.54 -12.20 -16.99
N ASP A 281 -4.11 -12.82 -18.09
CA ASP A 281 -5.01 -13.57 -18.96
C ASP A 281 -5.78 -14.60 -18.12
N ASP A 282 -7.10 -14.45 -18.12
CA ASP A 282 -8.06 -15.43 -17.63
C ASP A 282 -7.90 -16.73 -18.45
N GLU A 283 -7.41 -17.79 -17.80
CA GLU A 283 -7.59 -19.16 -18.29
C GLU A 283 -9.08 -19.52 -18.18
N GLU A 284 -9.83 -19.30 -19.25
CA GLU A 284 -11.14 -19.90 -19.45
C GLU A 284 -10.97 -21.34 -19.97
N GLY A 285 -11.43 -22.31 -19.18
CA GLY A 285 -11.48 -23.71 -19.57
C GLY A 285 -12.59 -24.01 -20.57
N GLY A 286 -12.36 -24.96 -21.47
CA GLY A 286 -13.40 -25.50 -22.36
C GLY A 286 -12.90 -26.60 -23.29
N GLU A 287 -13.20 -27.84 -22.90
CA GLU A 287 -13.22 -29.14 -23.64
C GLU A 287 -11.92 -29.72 -24.25
#